data_AF-A0A348T2A1-F1
#
_entry.id   AF-A0A348T2A1-F1
#
_cell.length_a   1.000
_cell.length_b   1.000
_cell.length_c   1.000
_cell.angle_alpha   90.00
_cell.angle_beta   90.00
_cell.angle_gamma   90.00
#
_symmetry.space_group_name_H-M   'P 1'
#
loop_
_entity.id
_entity.type
_entity.pdbx_description
1 polymer ?
#
loop_
_entity_poly.entity_id
_entity_poly.type
_entity_poly.pdbx_seq_one_letter_code
_entity_poly.pdbx_strand_id
1 'polypeptide(L)'
;MSKKPKVGMWSGLTAVTAVLTAGAIVGTTVAFHYTTTVNNYLDADTYKIIRGDSDEDTEYFKSDFTSDEERESYEAELCAQVEAEGAALLKNDNNALPLASGAKVSLFGHGSVDLMYGGTGSGSVDTSKAPNFKQALEDQGIQVNSTLWDLYSSDDMMKNYSRITPAAISDTLEANTQYAVNEAPWSKLSSAESSFADYGDAAIVVFSRSGGEGADLPSGENGTNDSWIKGQEGDGNYLALSAEEKELLQNLKTLKDNGTFKKIIVLINSSNAIEMDFLNPEICGEDYGIDSAMWIG
;
A
#
# COMPACT_ATOMS: atom_id res chain seq x y z
N MET A 1 -37.23 -60.62 10.38
CA MET A 1 -35.81 -60.41 10.03
C MET A 1 -35.20 -59.46 11.06
N SER A 2 -34.34 -59.97 11.95
CA SER A 2 -33.64 -59.14 12.95
C SER A 2 -32.64 -58.23 12.21
N LYS A 3 -32.82 -56.91 12.28
CA LYS A 3 -31.80 -55.96 11.78
C LYS A 3 -30.54 -56.20 12.59
N LYS A 4 -29.50 -56.76 11.95
CA LYS A 4 -28.20 -57.02 12.60
C LYS A 4 -27.71 -55.71 13.24
N PRO A 5 -27.55 -55.66 14.58
CA PRO A 5 -27.44 -54.40 15.33
C PRO A 5 -26.20 -53.55 15.00
N LYS A 6 -25.25 -54.11 14.25
CA LYS A 6 -24.01 -53.44 13.86
C LYS A 6 -24.04 -52.88 12.43
N VAL A 7 -24.97 -53.27 11.57
CA VAL A 7 -24.95 -52.89 10.13
C VAL A 7 -25.22 -51.40 9.95
N GLY A 8 -26.20 -50.82 10.66
CA GLY A 8 -26.47 -49.39 10.57
C GLY A 8 -25.32 -48.52 11.09
N MET A 9 -24.65 -48.97 12.16
CA MET A 9 -23.46 -48.31 12.70
C MET A 9 -22.30 -48.32 11.70
N TRP A 10 -22.00 -49.49 11.10
CA TRP A 10 -20.94 -49.60 10.10
C TRP A 10 -21.26 -48.82 8.82
N SER A 11 -22.51 -48.84 8.34
CA SER A 11 -22.92 -48.03 7.18
C SER A 11 -22.80 -46.53 7.45
N GLY A 12 -23.18 -46.06 8.65
CA GLY A 12 -23.00 -44.67 9.06
C GLY A 12 -21.53 -44.29 9.13
N LEU A 13 -20.69 -45.13 9.73
CA LEU A 13 -19.25 -44.91 9.82
C LEU A 13 -18.62 -44.84 8.42
N THR A 14 -18.97 -45.77 7.53
CA THR A 14 -18.49 -45.79 6.14
C THR A 14 -18.87 -44.51 5.40
N ALA A 15 -20.11 -44.03 5.55
CA ALA A 15 -20.55 -42.80 4.91
C ALA A 15 -19.78 -41.57 5.41
N VAL A 16 -19.58 -41.45 6.73
CA VAL A 16 -18.78 -40.37 7.33
C VAL A 16 -17.33 -40.44 6.84
N THR A 17 -16.72 -41.62 6.86
CA THR A 17 -15.33 -41.80 6.38
C THR A 17 -15.20 -41.51 4.89
N ALA A 18 -16.19 -41.85 4.07
CA ALA A 18 -16.19 -41.53 2.64
C ALA A 18 -16.24 -40.02 2.39
N VAL A 19 -17.08 -39.28 3.12
CA VAL A 19 -17.16 -37.82 3.04
C VAL A 19 -15.86 -37.17 3.51
N LEU A 20 -15.31 -37.63 4.65
CA LEU A 20 -14.03 -37.13 5.15
C LEU A 20 -12.88 -37.41 4.17
N THR A 21 -12.85 -38.60 3.56
CA THR A 21 -11.84 -38.94 2.54
C THR A 21 -11.97 -38.05 1.32
N ALA A 22 -13.18 -37.81 0.82
CA ALA A 22 -13.40 -36.90 -0.31
C ALA A 22 -12.97 -35.47 0.03
N GLY A 23 -13.34 -34.98 1.22
CA GLY A 23 -12.90 -33.68 1.73
C GLY A 23 -11.38 -33.60 1.86
N ALA A 24 -10.72 -34.65 2.35
CA ALA A 24 -9.27 -34.71 2.47
C ALA A 24 -8.58 -34.72 1.10
N ILE A 25 -9.12 -35.43 0.10
CA ILE A 25 -8.56 -35.42 -1.27
C ILE A 25 -8.64 -34.01 -1.85
N VAL A 26 -9.80 -33.36 -1.79
CA VAL A 26 -9.97 -31.99 -2.31
C VAL A 26 -9.09 -31.02 -1.53
N GLY A 27 -9.12 -31.08 -0.20
CA GLY A 27 -8.30 -30.23 0.67
C GLY A 27 -6.81 -30.42 0.44
N THR A 28 -6.35 -31.64 0.17
CA THR A 28 -4.94 -31.94 -0.15
C THR A 28 -4.55 -31.33 -1.48
N THR A 29 -5.37 -31.47 -2.53
CA THR A 29 -5.11 -30.86 -3.83
C THR A 29 -5.01 -29.33 -3.72
N VAL A 30 -5.93 -28.71 -2.97
CA VAL A 30 -5.92 -27.26 -2.73
C VAL A 30 -4.68 -26.86 -1.92
N ALA A 31 -4.38 -27.57 -0.82
CA ALA A 31 -3.20 -27.28 0.01
C ALA A 31 -1.90 -27.41 -0.78
N PHE A 32 -1.77 -28.42 -1.65
CA PHE A 32 -0.58 -28.57 -2.50
C PHE A 32 -0.48 -27.48 -3.57
N HIS A 33 -1.61 -27.04 -4.13
CA HIS A 33 -1.62 -25.91 -5.06
C HIS A 33 -1.11 -24.63 -4.40
N TYR A 34 -1.47 -24.41 -3.13
CA TYR A 34 -1.04 -23.25 -2.33
C TYR A 34 0.11 -23.57 -1.35
N THR A 35 0.96 -24.55 -1.66
CA THR A 35 2.00 -25.06 -0.73
C THR A 35 2.84 -23.93 -0.14
N THR A 36 3.33 -23.02 -0.99
CA THR A 36 4.18 -21.90 -0.55
C THR A 36 3.44 -20.99 0.43
N THR A 37 2.22 -20.59 0.11
CA THR A 37 1.40 -19.73 0.98
C THR A 37 1.08 -20.40 2.31
N VAL A 38 0.71 -21.69 2.28
CA VAL A 38 0.40 -22.46 3.49
C VAL A 38 1.65 -22.63 4.36
N ASN A 39 2.80 -22.94 3.77
CA ASN A 39 4.06 -23.08 4.50
C ASN A 39 4.51 -21.75 5.10
N ASN A 40 4.40 -20.65 4.36
CA ASN A 40 4.71 -19.30 4.87
C ASN A 40 3.80 -18.93 6.06
N TYR A 41 2.49 -19.20 5.96
CA TYR A 41 1.55 -18.94 7.05
C TYR A 41 1.84 -19.78 8.31
N LEU A 42 2.28 -21.02 8.12
CA LEU A 42 2.59 -21.95 9.21
C LEU A 42 4.04 -21.83 9.73
N ASP A 43 4.84 -20.92 9.18
CA ASP A 43 6.28 -20.79 9.45
C ASP A 43 7.02 -22.12 9.29
N ALA A 44 6.67 -22.87 8.24
CA ALA A 44 7.22 -24.19 7.96
C ALA A 44 8.49 -24.07 7.10
N ASP A 45 9.56 -24.76 7.51
CA ASP A 45 10.79 -24.88 6.72
C ASP A 45 10.48 -25.44 5.31
N THR A 46 10.68 -24.61 4.29
CA THR A 46 10.41 -24.99 2.89
C THR A 46 11.59 -25.70 2.25
N TYR A 47 12.77 -25.66 2.87
CA TYR A 47 13.97 -26.31 2.41
C TYR A 47 14.79 -26.84 3.60
N LYS A 48 15.64 -27.83 3.33
CA LYS A 48 16.67 -28.29 4.25
C LYS A 48 17.98 -28.43 3.50
N ILE A 49 19.05 -27.91 4.09
CA ILE A 49 20.39 -28.09 3.54
C ILE A 49 20.89 -29.46 3.99
N ILE A 50 21.04 -30.40 3.06
CA ILE A 50 21.66 -31.70 3.31
C ILE A 50 23.14 -31.59 2.92
N ARG A 51 24.03 -31.63 3.91
CA ARG A 51 25.48 -31.73 3.66
C ARG A 51 25.86 -33.19 3.41
N GLY A 52 26.67 -33.47 2.39
CA GLY A 52 27.20 -34.81 2.12
C GLY A 52 28.37 -35.18 3.04
N ASP A 53 28.82 -36.44 2.99
CA ASP A 53 29.96 -36.97 3.78
C ASP A 53 31.34 -36.56 3.22
N SER A 54 31.39 -35.55 2.33
CA SER A 54 32.63 -35.06 1.72
C SER A 54 33.05 -33.75 2.36
N ASP A 55 34.35 -33.62 2.64
CA ASP A 55 34.97 -32.35 3.03
C ASP A 55 35.22 -31.42 1.83
N GLU A 56 34.65 -31.73 0.66
CA GLU A 56 34.76 -30.89 -0.53
C GLU A 56 33.91 -29.64 -0.36
N ASP A 57 34.54 -28.47 -0.48
CA ASP A 57 33.89 -27.18 -0.42
C ASP A 57 33.08 -26.95 -1.70
N THR A 58 31.76 -27.12 -1.62
CA THR A 58 30.82 -26.88 -2.73
C THR A 58 30.26 -25.45 -2.72
N GLU A 59 30.78 -24.55 -1.89
CA GLU A 59 30.37 -23.15 -1.85
C GLU A 59 31.13 -22.35 -2.92
N TYR A 60 30.54 -22.29 -4.12
CA TYR A 60 31.11 -21.57 -5.25
C TYR A 60 30.99 -20.04 -5.14
N PHE A 61 30.03 -19.57 -4.36
CA PHE A 61 29.73 -18.15 -4.16
C PHE A 61 29.74 -17.87 -2.66
N LYS A 62 30.94 -17.65 -2.12
CA LYS A 62 31.10 -17.29 -0.72
C LYS A 62 30.60 -15.88 -0.52
N SER A 63 29.85 -15.68 0.56
CA SER A 63 29.45 -14.35 0.99
C SER A 63 30.69 -13.49 1.25
N ASP A 64 30.66 -12.24 0.81
CA ASP A 64 31.66 -11.23 1.20
C ASP A 64 31.41 -10.74 2.65
N PHE A 65 30.24 -11.03 3.23
CA PHE A 65 29.87 -10.68 4.60
C PHE A 65 30.35 -11.72 5.60
N THR A 66 30.77 -11.26 6.77
CA THR A 66 31.25 -12.10 7.87
C THR A 66 30.14 -12.66 8.76
N SER A 67 28.93 -12.06 8.72
CA SER A 67 27.72 -12.56 9.37
C SER A 67 26.44 -12.09 8.66
N ASP A 68 25.29 -12.69 9.03
CA ASP A 68 23.99 -12.25 8.54
C ASP A 68 23.64 -10.83 9.04
N GLU A 69 24.03 -10.46 10.26
CA GLU A 69 23.79 -9.12 10.78
C GLU A 69 24.56 -8.04 10.00
N GLU A 70 25.79 -8.34 9.57
CA GLU A 70 26.56 -7.43 8.70
C GLU A 70 25.88 -7.27 7.35
N ARG A 71 25.42 -8.39 6.76
CA ARG A 71 24.68 -8.39 5.48
C ARG A 71 23.39 -7.58 5.59
N GLU A 72 22.58 -7.81 6.62
CA GLU A 72 21.31 -7.10 6.83
C GLU A 72 21.52 -5.60 7.02
N SER A 73 22.54 -5.18 7.78
CA SER A 73 22.86 -3.76 7.96
C SER A 73 23.29 -3.12 6.65
N TYR A 74 24.14 -3.80 5.87
CA TYR A 74 24.57 -3.32 4.56
C TYR A 74 23.40 -3.22 3.57
N GLU A 75 22.54 -4.24 3.52
CA GLU A 75 21.35 -4.26 2.66
C GLU A 75 20.38 -3.13 3.04
N ALA A 76 20.19 -2.84 4.33
CA ALA A 76 19.35 -1.73 4.77
C ALA A 76 19.90 -0.36 4.32
N GLU A 77 21.21 -0.14 4.44
CA GLU A 77 21.87 1.09 3.96
C GLU A 77 21.79 1.21 2.43
N LEU A 78 22.01 0.12 1.71
CA LEU A 78 21.90 0.08 0.26
C LEU A 78 20.47 0.37 -0.20
N CYS A 79 19.45 -0.23 0.43
CA CYS A 79 18.06 0.05 0.14
C CYS A 79 17.71 1.53 0.37
N ALA A 80 18.18 2.13 1.47
CA ALA A 80 17.99 3.56 1.73
C ALA A 80 18.68 4.43 0.67
N GLN A 81 19.87 4.05 0.21
CA GLN A 81 20.57 4.75 -0.87
C GLN A 81 19.81 4.65 -2.20
N VAL A 82 19.35 3.44 -2.56
CA VAL A 82 18.59 3.21 -3.80
C VAL A 82 17.29 4.01 -3.81
N GLU A 83 16.57 4.05 -2.70
CA GLU A 83 15.36 4.87 -2.57
C GLU A 83 15.67 6.37 -2.72
N ALA A 84 16.71 6.87 -2.04
CA ALA A 84 17.11 8.26 -2.12
C ALA A 84 17.56 8.69 -3.54
N GLU A 85 18.22 7.79 -4.29
CA GLU A 85 18.64 8.03 -5.67
C GLU A 85 17.52 7.78 -6.69
N GLY A 86 16.51 6.97 -6.34
CA GLY A 86 15.37 6.63 -7.17
C GLY A 86 14.25 7.66 -7.14
N ALA A 87 14.10 8.40 -6.04
CA ALA A 87 13.10 9.45 -5.91
C ALA A 87 13.30 10.56 -6.96
N ALA A 88 12.21 10.94 -7.64
CA ALA A 88 12.24 11.92 -8.73
C ALA A 88 11.51 13.21 -8.33
N LEU A 89 12.26 14.30 -8.16
CA LEU A 89 11.70 15.63 -7.93
C LEU A 89 11.13 16.21 -9.24
N LEU A 90 9.81 16.35 -9.30
CA LEU A 90 9.08 16.76 -10.51
C LEU A 90 8.84 18.28 -10.56
N LYS A 91 8.66 18.90 -9.39
CA LYS A 91 8.40 20.33 -9.22
C LYS A 91 8.99 20.77 -7.89
N ASN A 92 9.61 21.95 -7.85
CA ASN A 92 10.05 22.58 -6.60
C ASN A 92 10.17 24.10 -6.75
N ASP A 93 9.05 24.78 -6.58
CA ASP A 93 8.94 26.23 -6.57
C ASP A 93 9.02 26.78 -5.15
N ASN A 94 9.29 28.08 -5.03
CA ASN A 94 9.26 28.81 -3.77
C ASN A 94 10.13 28.22 -2.64
N ASN A 95 11.18 27.48 -2.99
CA ASN A 95 12.05 26.74 -2.06
C ASN A 95 11.22 25.89 -1.07
N ALA A 96 10.24 25.14 -1.58
CA ALA A 96 9.38 24.28 -0.77
C ALA A 96 10.15 23.08 -0.18
N LEU A 97 11.05 22.49 -0.97
CA LEU A 97 12.01 21.49 -0.51
C LEU A 97 13.46 22.00 -0.68
N PRO A 98 14.40 21.59 0.21
CA PRO A 98 14.18 20.76 1.40
C PRO A 98 13.43 21.52 2.51
N LEU A 99 12.72 20.78 3.37
CA LEU A 99 12.10 21.35 4.56
C LEU A 99 13.16 21.92 5.51
N ALA A 100 12.80 22.99 6.22
CA ALA A 100 13.65 23.53 7.26
C ALA A 100 13.73 22.57 8.46
N SER A 101 14.89 22.54 9.14
CA SER A 101 15.04 21.82 10.41
C SER A 101 13.96 22.27 11.40
N GLY A 102 13.28 21.31 12.04
CA GLY A 102 12.22 21.62 13.00
C GLY A 102 10.89 22.06 12.37
N ALA A 103 10.73 22.01 11.05
CA ALA A 103 9.49 22.38 10.37
C ALA A 103 8.30 21.60 10.93
N LYS A 104 7.15 22.27 11.03
CA LYS A 104 5.91 21.68 11.50
C LYS A 104 4.96 21.43 10.33
N VAL A 105 4.64 20.18 10.08
CA VAL A 105 3.93 19.75 8.87
C VAL A 105 2.65 18.99 9.19
N SER A 106 1.67 19.09 8.30
CA SER A 106 0.45 18.29 8.35
C SER A 106 0.45 17.30 7.18
N LEU A 107 0.23 16.02 7.47
CA LEU A 107 0.22 14.95 6.46
C LEU A 107 -1.22 14.64 6.05
N PHE A 108 -1.48 14.75 4.75
CA PHE A 108 -2.80 14.59 4.13
C PHE A 108 -2.81 13.42 3.15
N GLY A 109 -4.01 12.89 2.93
CA GLY A 109 -4.23 11.69 2.14
C GLY A 109 -4.01 10.42 2.97
N HIS A 110 -4.85 9.41 2.77
CA HIS A 110 -4.75 8.13 3.49
C HIS A 110 -3.38 7.46 3.30
N GLY A 111 -2.77 7.63 2.12
CA GLY A 111 -1.42 7.14 1.83
C GLY A 111 -0.33 7.66 2.77
N SER A 112 -0.60 8.73 3.54
CA SER A 112 0.34 9.22 4.54
C SER A 112 0.44 8.33 5.78
N VAL A 113 -0.63 7.63 6.15
CA VAL A 113 -0.67 6.69 7.29
C VAL A 113 -0.55 5.22 6.85
N ASP A 114 -0.90 4.93 5.59
CA ASP A 114 -0.74 3.63 4.93
C ASP A 114 0.19 3.76 3.71
N LEU A 115 1.48 4.03 3.99
CA LEU A 115 2.50 4.16 2.97
C LEU A 115 2.72 2.81 2.27
N MET A 116 2.83 2.84 0.95
CA MET A 116 3.00 1.67 0.12
C MET A 116 4.49 1.36 -0.07
N TYR A 117 4.96 0.26 0.53
CA TYR A 117 6.34 -0.22 0.42
C TYR A 117 6.56 -1.23 -0.72
N GLY A 118 5.51 -1.55 -1.46
CA GLY A 118 5.55 -2.51 -2.57
C GLY A 118 4.17 -2.75 -3.17
N GLY A 119 4.15 -3.44 -4.32
CA GLY A 119 2.93 -3.87 -4.98
C GLY A 119 2.35 -5.17 -4.38
N THR A 120 1.22 -5.61 -4.92
CA THR A 120 0.58 -6.88 -4.53
C THR A 120 1.14 -8.07 -5.34
N GLY A 121 0.80 -9.28 -4.93
CA GLY A 121 1.20 -10.51 -5.61
C GLY A 121 2.57 -11.03 -5.15
N SER A 122 3.32 -11.66 -6.04
CA SER A 122 4.61 -12.29 -5.72
C SER A 122 5.69 -11.32 -5.20
N GLY A 123 5.55 -10.02 -5.45
CA GLY A 123 6.42 -8.97 -4.92
C GLY A 123 6.03 -8.42 -3.53
N SER A 124 5.00 -8.97 -2.88
CA SER A 124 4.57 -8.51 -1.56
C SER A 124 5.62 -8.84 -0.49
N VAL A 125 5.85 -7.91 0.44
CA VAL A 125 6.82 -8.06 1.54
C VAL A 125 6.13 -7.87 2.90
N ASP A 126 6.73 -8.42 3.96
CA ASP A 126 6.31 -8.13 5.33
C ASP A 126 6.82 -6.74 5.74
N THR A 127 5.90 -5.79 5.89
CA THR A 127 6.19 -4.40 6.24
C THR A 127 6.05 -4.12 7.74
N SER A 128 5.82 -5.14 8.58
CA SER A 128 5.59 -4.97 10.03
C SER A 128 6.75 -4.31 10.77
N LYS A 129 7.96 -4.38 10.22
CA LYS A 129 9.18 -3.74 10.74
C LYS A 129 9.56 -2.45 10.00
N ALA A 130 8.83 -2.07 8.95
CA ALA A 130 9.11 -0.86 8.19
C ALA A 130 8.79 0.38 9.03
N PRO A 131 9.64 1.43 9.01
CA PRO A 131 9.35 2.67 9.70
C PRO A 131 8.16 3.37 9.04
N ASN A 132 7.13 3.73 9.81
CA ASN A 132 6.03 4.52 9.25
C ASN A 132 6.47 5.94 8.89
N PHE A 133 5.72 6.61 8.01
CA PHE A 133 6.12 7.90 7.45
C PHE A 133 6.28 9.01 8.50
N LYS A 134 5.40 9.05 9.52
CA LYS A 134 5.53 9.99 10.63
C LYS A 134 6.83 9.79 11.39
N GLN A 135 7.15 8.55 11.76
CA GLN A 135 8.39 8.23 12.48
C GLN A 135 9.62 8.64 11.65
N ALA A 136 9.62 8.32 10.34
CA ALA A 136 10.72 8.68 9.45
C ALA A 136 10.96 10.21 9.40
N LEU A 137 9.89 11.02 9.38
CA LEU A 137 10.01 12.48 9.43
C LEU A 137 10.46 12.99 10.81
N GLU A 138 9.92 12.42 11.90
CA GLU A 138 10.26 12.80 13.27
C GLU A 138 11.72 12.47 13.60
N ASP A 139 12.26 11.37 13.08
CA ASP A 139 13.68 11.00 13.21
C ASP A 139 14.61 12.01 12.51
N GLN A 140 14.12 12.73 11.50
CA GLN A 140 14.82 13.84 10.85
C GLN A 140 14.58 15.20 11.54
N GLY A 141 13.88 15.21 12.69
CA GLY A 141 13.59 16.42 13.46
C GLY A 141 12.45 17.27 12.90
N ILE A 142 11.60 16.72 12.03
CA ILE A 142 10.36 17.35 11.57
C ILE A 142 9.25 17.08 12.58
N GLN A 143 8.40 18.06 12.85
CA GLN A 143 7.26 17.91 13.77
C GLN A 143 5.99 17.62 12.96
N VAL A 144 5.38 16.46 13.20
CA VAL A 144 4.18 16.04 12.48
C VAL A 144 2.91 16.37 13.29
N ASN A 145 1.90 16.89 12.61
CA ASN A 145 0.58 17.13 13.17
C ASN A 145 -0.08 15.82 13.63
N SER A 146 0.07 15.51 14.91
CA SER A 146 -0.45 14.27 15.48
C SER A 146 -1.98 14.21 15.47
N THR A 147 -2.69 15.34 15.55
CA THR A 147 -4.16 15.35 15.49
C THR A 147 -4.68 14.86 14.14
N LEU A 148 -4.07 15.33 13.04
CA LEU A 148 -4.45 14.88 11.70
C LEU A 148 -4.00 13.43 11.43
N TRP A 149 -2.78 13.08 11.88
CA TRP A 149 -2.27 11.71 11.80
C TRP A 149 -3.20 10.70 12.49
N ASP A 150 -3.56 10.98 13.75
CA ASP A 150 -4.41 10.10 14.56
C ASP A 150 -5.82 9.98 13.98
N LEU A 151 -6.33 11.04 13.36
CA LEU A 151 -7.60 11.00 12.63
C LEU A 151 -7.51 10.00 11.47
N TYR A 152 -6.55 10.18 10.55
CA TYR A 152 -6.38 9.28 9.42
C TYR A 152 -6.10 7.83 9.85
N SER A 153 -5.34 7.64 10.93
CA SER A 153 -5.02 6.31 11.51
C SER A 153 -6.17 5.68 12.31
N SER A 154 -7.27 6.39 12.53
CA SER A 154 -8.39 5.87 13.34
C SER A 154 -9.08 4.68 12.68
N ASP A 155 -9.59 3.74 13.49
CA ASP A 155 -10.32 2.56 12.98
C ASP A 155 -11.46 2.93 12.02
N ASP A 156 -12.15 4.06 12.25
CA ASP A 156 -13.23 4.52 11.37
C ASP A 156 -12.69 4.99 10.01
N MET A 157 -11.58 5.74 9.98
CA MET A 157 -10.95 6.17 8.74
C MET A 157 -10.34 4.99 8.00
N MET A 158 -9.58 4.12 8.68
CA MET A 158 -8.99 2.92 8.08
C MET A 158 -10.06 1.96 7.52
N LYS A 159 -11.20 1.82 8.19
CA LYS A 159 -12.25 0.91 7.72
C LYS A 159 -12.99 1.44 6.49
N ASN A 160 -13.25 2.74 6.42
CA ASN A 160 -14.12 3.32 5.40
C ASN A 160 -13.35 3.95 4.24
N TYR A 161 -12.13 4.43 4.47
CA TYR A 161 -11.34 5.27 3.56
C TYR A 161 -9.91 4.77 3.44
N SER A 162 -9.76 3.51 3.02
CA SER A 162 -8.47 2.92 2.67
C SER A 162 -8.46 2.49 1.23
N ARG A 163 -7.28 2.58 0.61
CA ARG A 163 -7.02 2.06 -0.73
C ARG A 163 -7.48 0.60 -0.84
N ILE A 164 -8.15 0.28 -1.94
CA ILE A 164 -8.65 -1.06 -2.23
C ILE A 164 -7.79 -1.66 -3.34
N THR A 165 -7.41 -2.91 -3.14
CA THR A 165 -6.71 -3.74 -4.13
C THR A 165 -7.46 -5.05 -4.31
N PRO A 166 -7.28 -5.76 -5.45
CA PRO A 166 -7.85 -7.08 -5.63
C PRO A 166 -7.53 -8.03 -4.46
N ALA A 167 -8.53 -8.76 -3.97
CA ALA A 167 -8.40 -9.59 -2.78
C ALA A 167 -7.57 -10.87 -3.02
N ALA A 168 -7.44 -11.29 -4.27
CA ALA A 168 -6.63 -12.44 -4.69
C ALA A 168 -6.17 -12.23 -6.13
N ILE A 169 -5.04 -12.86 -6.48
CA ILE A 169 -4.63 -13.01 -7.88
C ILE A 169 -5.72 -13.80 -8.60
N SER A 170 -6.23 -13.25 -9.69
CA SER A 170 -7.28 -13.86 -10.51
C SER A 170 -6.93 -13.73 -11.97
N ASP A 171 -7.25 -14.76 -12.76
CA ASP A 171 -7.12 -14.70 -14.23
C ASP A 171 -8.39 -14.12 -14.90
N THR A 172 -9.32 -13.57 -14.11
CA THR A 172 -10.58 -13.00 -14.62
C THR A 172 -10.49 -11.49 -14.76
N LEU A 173 -11.12 -10.96 -15.80
CA LEU A 173 -11.17 -9.52 -16.07
C LEU A 173 -11.86 -8.71 -14.95
N GLU A 174 -12.67 -9.36 -14.12
CA GLU A 174 -13.31 -8.76 -12.93
C GLU A 174 -12.29 -8.30 -11.86
N ALA A 175 -11.06 -8.81 -11.87
CA ALA A 175 -10.03 -8.33 -10.96
C ALA A 175 -9.55 -6.92 -11.32
N ASN A 176 -9.57 -6.57 -12.62
CA ASN A 176 -9.16 -5.25 -13.10
C ASN A 176 -10.05 -4.14 -12.58
N THR A 177 -11.30 -4.44 -12.22
CA THR A 177 -12.16 -3.40 -11.67
C THR A 177 -11.73 -3.05 -10.26
N GLN A 178 -11.25 -3.99 -9.42
CA GLN A 178 -11.21 -3.92 -7.94
C GLN A 178 -10.30 -2.87 -7.29
N TYR A 179 -9.47 -2.17 -8.07
CA TYR A 179 -8.65 -1.09 -7.52
C TYR A 179 -9.49 0.14 -7.19
N ALA A 180 -9.26 0.72 -6.02
CA ALA A 180 -9.81 2.01 -5.65
C ALA A 180 -8.81 2.81 -4.79
N VAL A 181 -8.69 4.09 -5.06
CA VAL A 181 -8.03 5.10 -4.23
C VAL A 181 -8.75 5.22 -2.88
N ASN A 182 -10.08 5.37 -2.93
CA ASN A 182 -10.98 5.45 -1.77
C ASN A 182 -10.53 6.46 -0.69
N GLU A 183 -10.15 7.67 -1.10
CA GLU A 183 -9.78 8.76 -0.20
C GLU A 183 -10.98 9.27 0.60
N ALA A 184 -10.73 9.82 1.79
CA ALA A 184 -11.78 10.41 2.61
C ALA A 184 -12.21 11.77 2.04
N PRO A 185 -13.53 12.06 1.95
CA PRO A 185 -13.99 13.38 1.54
C PRO A 185 -13.58 14.43 2.58
N TRP A 186 -13.31 15.67 2.15
CA TRP A 186 -12.75 16.71 3.00
C TRP A 186 -13.53 16.94 4.31
N SER A 187 -14.86 16.81 4.24
CA SER A 187 -15.76 16.92 5.40
C SER A 187 -15.39 16.03 6.60
N LYS A 188 -14.69 14.92 6.36
CA LYS A 188 -14.22 14.00 7.41
C LYS A 188 -13.00 14.51 8.16
N LEU A 189 -12.29 15.50 7.62
CA LEU A 189 -11.10 16.10 8.23
C LEU A 189 -11.44 17.19 9.26
N SER A 190 -12.71 17.59 9.37
CA SER A 190 -13.19 18.69 10.22
C SER A 190 -12.73 18.62 11.68
N SER A 191 -12.59 17.43 12.26
CA SER A 191 -12.12 17.27 13.64
C SER A 191 -10.65 17.66 13.87
N ALA A 192 -9.85 17.68 12.80
CA ALA A 192 -8.44 18.07 12.85
C ALA A 192 -8.19 19.52 12.39
N GLU A 193 -9.16 20.21 11.80
CA GLU A 193 -8.96 21.55 11.20
C GLU A 193 -8.36 22.58 12.15
N SER A 194 -8.73 22.54 13.43
CA SER A 194 -8.22 23.47 14.45
C SER A 194 -6.71 23.32 14.71
N SER A 195 -6.11 22.18 14.35
CA SER A 195 -4.68 21.91 14.51
C SER A 195 -3.81 22.44 13.37
N PHE A 196 -4.39 22.73 12.20
CA PHE A 196 -3.63 23.00 10.98
C PHE A 196 -2.69 24.21 11.11
N ALA A 197 -3.16 25.28 11.76
CA ALA A 197 -2.37 26.50 11.93
C ALA A 197 -1.11 26.30 12.78
N ASP A 198 -1.11 25.32 13.71
CA ASP A 198 0.05 25.00 14.54
C ASP A 198 1.13 24.22 13.78
N TYR A 199 0.75 23.63 12.63
CA TYR A 199 1.60 22.80 11.76
C TYR A 199 1.57 23.31 10.31
N GLY A 200 1.61 24.64 10.17
CA GLY A 200 1.41 25.35 8.91
C GLY A 200 2.65 25.51 8.02
N ASP A 201 3.81 24.93 8.35
CA ASP A 201 5.01 25.12 7.50
C ASP A 201 4.85 24.41 6.15
N ALA A 202 4.22 23.23 6.13
CA ALA A 202 3.81 22.57 4.90
C ALA A 202 2.60 21.65 5.13
N ALA A 203 1.67 21.63 4.17
CA ALA A 203 0.77 20.52 3.94
C ALA A 203 1.46 19.53 3.00
N ILE A 204 1.72 18.32 3.45
CA ILE A 204 2.31 17.24 2.64
C ILE A 204 1.17 16.28 2.30
N VAL A 205 0.84 16.18 1.02
CA VAL A 205 -0.19 15.26 0.50
C VAL A 205 0.50 14.03 -0.06
N VAL A 206 0.05 12.84 0.33
CA VAL A 206 0.55 11.58 -0.22
C VAL A 206 -0.52 10.94 -1.08
N PHE A 207 -0.29 10.89 -2.40
CA PHE A 207 -1.13 10.17 -3.33
C PHE A 207 -0.57 8.78 -3.56
N SER A 208 -1.38 7.76 -3.30
CA SER A 208 -0.97 6.36 -3.44
C SER A 208 -1.75 5.64 -4.52
N ARG A 209 -1.06 4.85 -5.34
CA ARG A 209 -1.67 3.90 -6.28
C ARG A 209 -0.94 2.57 -6.24
N SER A 210 -1.70 1.53 -5.94
CA SER A 210 -1.19 0.16 -5.98
C SER A 210 -1.27 -0.41 -7.38
N GLY A 211 -0.40 -1.35 -7.67
CA GLY A 211 -0.57 -2.29 -8.78
C GLY A 211 -0.04 -3.66 -8.38
N GLY A 212 -0.30 -4.66 -9.20
CA GLY A 212 0.21 -6.00 -8.94
C GLY A 212 -0.33 -7.07 -9.87
N GLU A 213 0.09 -8.29 -9.58
CA GLU A 213 -0.14 -9.46 -10.41
C GLU A 213 -1.63 -9.82 -10.54
N GLY A 214 -2.06 -10.19 -11.75
CA GLY A 214 -3.41 -10.69 -12.01
C GLY A 214 -4.49 -9.62 -12.19
N ALA A 215 -4.14 -8.33 -12.20
CA ALA A 215 -5.11 -7.28 -12.52
C ALA A 215 -4.43 -6.08 -13.19
N ASP A 216 -4.92 -5.68 -14.36
CA ASP A 216 -4.57 -4.39 -14.96
C ASP A 216 -5.26 -3.25 -14.19
N LEU A 217 -4.64 -2.08 -14.17
CA LEU A 217 -5.21 -0.90 -13.53
C LEU A 217 -6.42 -0.39 -14.34
N PRO A 218 -7.56 -0.11 -13.69
CA PRO A 218 -8.76 0.32 -14.39
C PRO A 218 -8.53 1.69 -15.07
N SER A 219 -8.79 1.73 -16.37
CA SER A 219 -8.79 2.96 -17.19
C SER A 219 -9.74 2.80 -18.37
N GLY A 220 -10.57 3.82 -18.62
CA GLY A 220 -11.54 3.82 -19.73
C GLY A 220 -12.39 2.55 -19.78
N GLU A 221 -12.51 1.92 -20.96
CA GLU A 221 -13.36 0.74 -21.17
C GLU A 221 -12.97 -0.48 -20.31
N ASN A 222 -11.69 -0.60 -19.90
CA ASN A 222 -11.19 -1.67 -19.04
C ASN A 222 -11.59 -1.49 -17.55
N GLY A 223 -12.13 -0.33 -17.17
CA GLY A 223 -12.71 -0.06 -15.85
C GLY A 223 -14.23 0.10 -15.86
N THR A 224 -14.89 0.26 -17.00
CA THR A 224 -16.26 0.83 -17.00
C THR A 224 -17.45 -0.13 -16.83
N ASN A 225 -17.27 -1.41 -16.52
CA ASN A 225 -18.40 -2.36 -16.54
C ASN A 225 -18.95 -2.84 -15.19
N ASP A 226 -18.42 -2.37 -14.06
CA ASP A 226 -19.00 -2.68 -12.75
C ASP A 226 -19.72 -1.49 -12.12
N SER A 227 -20.84 -1.79 -11.45
CA SER A 227 -21.75 -0.83 -10.82
C SER A 227 -21.14 -0.01 -9.68
N TRP A 228 -19.93 -0.33 -9.23
CA TRP A 228 -19.22 0.37 -8.18
C TRP A 228 -18.15 1.37 -8.70
N ILE A 229 -17.74 1.24 -9.97
CA ILE A 229 -16.90 2.25 -10.66
C ILE A 229 -17.76 3.47 -11.09
N LYS A 230 -19.08 3.33 -11.09
CA LYS A 230 -19.99 4.48 -11.04
C LYS A 230 -20.11 4.98 -9.59
N GLY A 231 -19.16 5.80 -9.17
CA GLY A 231 -19.05 6.28 -7.79
C GLY A 231 -17.92 7.28 -7.56
N GLN A 232 -17.31 7.21 -6.37
CA GLN A 232 -16.33 8.19 -5.84
C GLN A 232 -15.10 8.43 -6.73
N GLU A 233 -14.79 7.52 -7.66
CA GLU A 233 -13.57 7.60 -8.49
C GLU A 233 -13.81 8.17 -9.89
N GLY A 234 -14.71 9.15 -9.99
CA GLY A 234 -14.87 10.00 -11.16
C GLY A 234 -15.23 9.25 -12.45
N ASP A 235 -14.31 9.26 -13.42
CA ASP A 235 -14.48 8.66 -14.75
C ASP A 235 -14.04 7.19 -14.83
N GLY A 236 -13.61 6.61 -13.70
CA GLY A 236 -13.14 5.23 -13.61
C GLY A 236 -11.69 5.03 -14.04
N ASN A 237 -10.92 6.11 -14.21
CA ASN A 237 -9.48 6.03 -14.41
C ASN A 237 -8.75 6.05 -13.07
N TYR A 238 -8.28 4.89 -12.63
CA TYR A 238 -7.53 4.75 -11.38
C TYR A 238 -6.23 5.58 -11.36
N LEU A 239 -5.65 5.86 -12.53
CA LEU A 239 -4.43 6.66 -12.63
C LEU A 239 -4.71 8.17 -12.61
N ALA A 240 -5.97 8.62 -12.68
CA ALA A 240 -6.32 10.03 -12.51
C ALA A 240 -6.51 10.37 -11.02
N LEU A 241 -6.50 11.66 -10.69
CA LEU A 241 -6.93 12.11 -9.36
C LEU A 241 -8.44 11.86 -9.17
N SER A 242 -8.80 11.29 -8.02
CA SER A 242 -10.20 11.11 -7.63
C SER A 242 -10.89 12.46 -7.36
N ALA A 243 -12.22 12.45 -7.22
CA ALA A 243 -12.96 13.67 -6.88
C ALA A 243 -12.55 14.21 -5.50
N GLU A 244 -12.33 13.32 -4.53
CA GLU A 244 -11.89 13.65 -3.17
C GLU A 244 -10.44 14.16 -3.14
N GLU A 245 -9.54 13.62 -3.95
CA GLU A 245 -8.16 14.14 -4.06
C GLU A 245 -8.13 15.55 -4.69
N LYS A 246 -8.99 15.81 -5.69
CA LYS A 246 -9.16 17.17 -6.24
C LYS A 246 -9.74 18.11 -5.19
N GLU A 247 -10.80 17.71 -4.49
CA GLU A 247 -11.39 18.48 -3.38
C GLU A 247 -10.35 18.78 -2.30
N LEU A 248 -9.52 17.80 -1.94
CA LEU A 248 -8.43 17.95 -0.98
C LEU A 248 -7.47 19.06 -1.42
N LEU A 249 -6.98 19.02 -2.66
CA LEU A 249 -6.08 20.05 -3.19
C LEU A 249 -6.73 21.44 -3.24
N GLN A 250 -8.00 21.55 -3.60
CA GLN A 250 -8.75 22.82 -3.63
C GLN A 250 -8.86 23.45 -2.23
N ASN A 251 -9.17 22.64 -1.22
CA ASN A 251 -9.27 23.12 0.15
C ASN A 251 -7.89 23.48 0.72
N LEU A 252 -6.86 22.69 0.42
CA LEU A 252 -5.48 23.02 0.81
C LEU A 252 -5.01 24.33 0.17
N LYS A 253 -5.32 24.57 -1.10
CA LYS A 253 -5.06 25.86 -1.73
C LYS A 253 -5.75 26.99 -0.98
N THR A 254 -7.04 26.85 -0.67
CA THR A 254 -7.78 27.87 0.07
C THR A 254 -7.13 28.15 1.43
N LEU A 255 -6.69 27.12 2.14
CA LEU A 255 -5.97 27.25 3.41
C LEU A 255 -4.60 27.91 3.23
N LYS A 256 -3.88 27.61 2.16
CA LYS A 256 -2.60 28.24 1.80
C LYS A 256 -2.80 29.73 1.48
N ASP A 257 -3.76 30.07 0.64
CA ASP A 257 -4.07 31.45 0.24
C ASP A 257 -4.50 32.31 1.44
N ASN A 258 -5.15 31.69 2.44
CA ASN A 258 -5.51 32.32 3.71
C ASN A 258 -4.37 32.32 4.75
N GLY A 259 -3.20 31.80 4.42
CA GLY A 259 -1.99 31.82 5.25
C GLY A 259 -1.92 30.75 6.33
N THR A 260 -2.81 29.74 6.31
CA THR A 260 -2.76 28.59 7.24
C THR A 260 -1.57 27.69 6.93
N PHE A 261 -1.37 27.38 5.64
CA PHE A 261 -0.21 26.63 5.17
C PHE A 261 0.71 27.55 4.36
N LYS A 262 2.03 27.44 4.56
CA LYS A 262 3.01 28.16 3.75
C LYS A 262 3.28 27.46 2.42
N LYS A 263 3.27 26.12 2.42
CA LYS A 263 3.61 25.26 1.29
C LYS A 263 2.61 24.13 1.13
N ILE A 264 2.35 23.73 -0.12
CA ILE A 264 1.72 22.46 -0.47
C ILE A 264 2.76 21.61 -1.18
N ILE A 265 3.04 20.43 -0.64
CA ILE A 265 4.00 19.45 -1.16
C ILE A 265 3.23 18.17 -1.48
N VAL A 266 3.39 17.64 -2.68
CA VAL A 266 2.79 16.37 -3.10
C VAL A 266 3.87 15.30 -3.17
N LEU A 267 3.64 14.19 -2.50
CA LEU A 267 4.42 12.96 -2.66
C LEU A 267 3.55 11.96 -3.42
N ILE A 268 4.09 11.43 -4.50
CA ILE A 268 3.46 10.39 -5.30
C ILE A 268 4.10 9.09 -4.87
N ASN A 269 3.34 8.25 -4.19
CA ASN A 269 3.75 6.92 -3.74
C ASN A 269 3.01 5.85 -4.55
N SER A 270 3.48 5.60 -5.76
CA SER A 270 2.78 4.87 -6.79
C SER A 270 3.71 4.00 -7.63
N SER A 271 3.39 2.71 -7.73
CA SER A 271 4.15 1.76 -8.55
C SER A 271 4.06 2.06 -10.06
N ASN A 272 3.12 2.91 -10.47
CA ASN A 272 2.87 3.28 -11.86
C ASN A 272 2.81 4.80 -12.02
N ALA A 273 3.10 5.30 -13.21
CA ALA A 273 2.90 6.72 -13.49
C ALA A 273 1.40 7.06 -13.42
N ILE A 274 1.06 8.06 -12.61
CA ILE A 274 -0.30 8.63 -12.55
C ILE A 274 -0.44 9.77 -13.56
N GLU A 275 -1.66 10.20 -13.85
CA GLU A 275 -1.92 11.41 -14.61
C GLU A 275 -1.43 12.63 -13.82
N MET A 276 -0.53 13.43 -14.43
CA MET A 276 0.18 14.52 -13.76
C MET A 276 -0.27 15.91 -14.20
N ASP A 277 -1.40 16.02 -14.92
CA ASP A 277 -1.89 17.29 -15.46
C ASP A 277 -2.17 18.33 -14.35
N PHE A 278 -2.55 17.89 -13.16
CA PHE A 278 -2.79 18.70 -11.96
C PHE A 278 -1.57 19.51 -11.50
N LEU A 279 -0.36 19.16 -11.94
CA LEU A 279 0.85 19.97 -11.69
C LEU A 279 0.99 21.15 -12.67
N ASN A 280 0.19 21.18 -13.74
CA ASN A 280 0.21 22.21 -14.77
C ASN A 280 -1.17 22.88 -14.92
N PRO A 281 -1.39 24.02 -14.23
CA PRO A 281 -2.67 24.73 -14.25
C PRO A 281 -3.15 25.15 -15.65
N GLU A 282 -2.23 25.35 -16.59
CA GLU A 282 -2.59 25.70 -17.98
C GLU A 282 -3.21 24.51 -18.74
N ILE A 283 -2.86 23.29 -18.35
CA ILE A 283 -3.36 22.05 -18.97
C ILE A 283 -4.64 21.57 -18.27
N CYS A 284 -4.62 21.44 -16.94
CA CYS A 284 -5.78 20.92 -16.19
C CYS A 284 -6.88 21.98 -15.96
N GLY A 285 -6.58 23.26 -16.18
CA GLY A 285 -7.53 24.36 -16.04
C GLY A 285 -7.76 24.85 -14.60
N GLU A 286 -7.01 24.31 -13.64
CA GLU A 286 -7.10 24.67 -12.22
C GLU A 286 -5.71 24.78 -11.59
N ASP A 287 -5.46 25.89 -10.89
CA ASP A 287 -4.24 26.04 -10.09
C ASP A 287 -4.50 25.53 -8.68
N TYR A 288 -3.86 24.43 -8.27
CA TYR A 288 -3.92 23.89 -6.91
C TYR A 288 -2.89 24.49 -5.95
N GLY A 289 -2.05 25.43 -6.39
CA GLY A 289 -1.05 26.09 -5.55
C GLY A 289 0.04 25.16 -5.03
N ILE A 290 0.27 24.02 -5.69
CA ILE A 290 1.31 23.04 -5.33
C ILE A 290 2.69 23.68 -5.52
N ASP A 291 3.48 23.73 -4.45
CA ASP A 291 4.84 24.28 -4.49
C ASP A 291 5.87 23.21 -4.86
N SER A 292 5.69 21.96 -4.43
CA SER A 292 6.61 20.87 -4.75
C SER A 292 5.87 19.57 -5.05
N ALA A 293 6.44 18.75 -5.93
CA ALA A 293 5.95 17.42 -6.21
C ALA A 293 7.13 16.46 -6.41
N MET A 294 7.08 15.28 -5.80
CA MET A 294 8.13 14.27 -5.87
C MET A 294 7.51 12.88 -5.98
N TRP A 295 8.01 12.06 -6.90
CA TRP A 295 7.70 10.63 -6.96
C TRP A 295 8.69 9.87 -6.07
N ILE A 296 8.17 9.08 -5.13
CA ILE A 296 8.91 8.35 -4.10
C ILE A 296 8.71 6.83 -4.23
N GLY A 297 8.59 6.34 -5.47
CA GLY A 297 8.29 4.94 -5.78
C GLY A 297 6.82 4.57 -5.67
#